data_AF-A0A9X6UN01-F1
#
_entry.id   AF-A0A9X6UN01-F1
#
_cell.length_a   1.000
_cell.length_b   1.000
_cell.length_c   1.000
_cell.angle_alpha   90.00
_cell.angle_beta   90.00
_cell.angle_gamma   90.00
#
_symmetry.space_group_name_H-M   'P 1'
#
loop_
_entity.id
_entity.type
_entity.pdbx_description
1 polymer ?
#
loop_
_entity_poly.entity_id
_entity_poly.type
_entity_poly.pdbx_seq_one_letter_code
_entity_poly.pdbx_strand_id
1 'polypeptide(L)' 'MLNEELLEAIIRYKRNSGKNPDVLKLNPTYFRNILEELNYPEWIIKKKMSEMKKSIFGVPVELTEAVEKFEL' A
#
# COMPACT_ATOMS: atom_id res chain seq x y z
N MET A 1 4.12 13.43 -1.57
CA MET A 1 2.89 12.74 -2.05
C MET A 1 2.69 11.48 -1.22
N LEU A 2 1.46 10.95 -1.08
CA LEU A 2 1.18 9.78 -0.23
C LEU A 2 1.97 8.55 -0.70
N ASN A 3 2.04 8.37 -2.01
CA ASN A 3 2.87 7.35 -2.65
C ASN A 3 4.36 7.44 -2.24
N GLU A 4 4.94 8.64 -2.23
CA GLU A 4 6.36 8.83 -1.89
C GLU A 4 6.67 8.47 -0.44
N GLU A 5 5.80 8.83 0.50
CA GLU A 5 5.94 8.51 1.94
C GLU A 5 5.98 6.99 2.14
N LEU A 6 5.04 6.27 1.53
CA LEU A 6 4.99 4.82 1.61
C LEU A 6 6.19 4.16 0.91
N LEU A 7 6.56 4.63 -0.28
CA LEU A 7 7.69 4.10 -1.03
C LEU A 7 8.99 4.28 -0.25
N GLU A 8 9.20 5.44 0.36
CA GLU A 8 10.38 5.71 1.19
C GLU A 8 10.42 4.75 2.39
N ALA A 9 9.30 4.53 3.06
CA ALA A 9 9.23 3.60 4.21
C ALA A 9 9.59 2.16 3.81
N ILE A 10 9.06 1.67 2.68
CA ILE A 10 9.38 0.34 2.15
C ILE A 10 10.86 0.24 1.76
N ILE A 11 11.42 1.26 1.11
CA ILE A 11 12.84 1.29 0.73
C ILE A 11 13.74 1.28 1.97
N ARG A 12 13.41 2.09 2.99
CA ARG A 12 14.14 2.14 4.26
C ARG A 12 14.11 0.78 4.96
N TYR A 13 12.94 0.14 5.03
CA TYR A 13 12.81 -1.20 5.57
C TYR A 13 13.72 -2.18 4.84
N LYS A 14 13.61 -2.23 3.50
CA LYS A 14 14.42 -3.14 2.66
C LYS A 14 15.92 -2.92 2.82
N ARG A 15 16.35 -1.67 2.97
CA ARG A 15 17.76 -1.32 3.21
C ARG A 15 18.26 -1.85 4.56
N ASN A 16 17.41 -1.87 5.58
CA ASN A 16 17.76 -2.29 6.94
C ASN A 16 17.64 -3.81 7.15
N SER A 17 16.62 -4.44 6.60
CA SER A 17 16.32 -5.87 6.79
C SER A 17 16.88 -6.76 5.67
N GLY A 18 17.26 -6.17 4.53
CA GLY A 18 17.68 -6.88 3.32
C GLY A 18 16.52 -7.54 2.54
N LYS A 19 15.27 -7.38 2.99
CA LYS A 19 14.07 -8.02 2.41
C LYS A 19 12.88 -7.05 2.37
N ASN A 20 11.87 -7.37 1.58
CA ASN A 20 10.60 -6.64 1.66
C ASN A 20 9.86 -7.00 2.97
N PRO A 21 8.99 -6.12 3.49
CA PRO A 21 8.05 -6.49 4.55
C PRO A 21 7.20 -7.69 4.12
N ASP A 22 6.86 -8.56 5.08
CA ASP A 22 6.03 -9.73 4.80
C ASP A 22 4.58 -9.33 4.49
N VAL A 23 4.05 -8.33 5.21
CA VAL A 23 2.72 -7.75 5.02
C VAL A 23 2.76 -6.26 5.34
N LEU A 24 2.11 -5.44 4.51
CA LEU A 24 1.88 -4.03 4.75
C LEU A 24 0.42 -3.83 5.16
N LYS A 25 0.18 -3.36 6.38
CA LYS A 25 -1.17 -2.96 6.81
C LYS A 25 -1.44 -1.55 6.29
N LEU A 26 -2.53 -1.36 5.58
CA LEU A 26 -2.95 -0.06 5.05
C LEU A 26 -4.36 0.28 5.49
N ASN A 27 -4.57 1.57 5.76
CA ASN A 27 -5.93 2.08 5.84
C ASN A 27 -6.59 1.97 4.44
N PRO A 28 -7.85 1.46 4.32
CA PRO A 28 -8.54 1.35 3.05
C PRO A 28 -8.62 2.68 2.28
N THR A 29 -8.86 3.78 2.99
CA THR A 29 -8.93 5.14 2.41
C THR A 29 -7.56 5.55 1.89
N TYR A 30 -6.50 5.31 2.67
CA TYR A 30 -5.14 5.62 2.26
C TYR A 30 -4.71 4.80 1.03
N PHE A 31 -5.06 3.51 0.98
CA PHE A 31 -4.79 2.65 -0.18
C PHE A 31 -5.50 3.15 -1.44
N ARG A 32 -6.78 3.56 -1.34
CA ARG A 32 -7.51 4.19 -2.44
C ARG A 32 -6.79 5.46 -2.92
N ASN A 33 -6.44 6.35 -2.00
CA ASN A 33 -5.78 7.62 -2.33
C ASN A 33 -4.45 7.39 -3.06
N ILE A 34 -3.67 6.38 -2.69
CA ILE A 34 -2.43 6.03 -3.42
C ILE A 34 -2.74 5.60 -4.86
N LEU A 35 -3.78 4.79 -5.07
CA LEU A 35 -4.16 4.37 -6.42
C LEU A 35 -4.64 5.56 -7.27
N GLU A 36 -5.34 6.52 -6.66
CA GLU A 36 -5.75 7.76 -7.31
C GLU A 36 -4.52 8.63 -7.67
N GLU A 37 -3.55 8.82 -6.77
CA GLU A 37 -2.29 9.53 -7.05
C GLU A 37 -1.47 8.86 -8.17
N LEU A 38 -1.52 7.53 -8.25
CA LEU A 38 -0.88 6.76 -9.33
C LEU A 38 -1.65 6.83 -10.66
N ASN A 39 -2.70 7.64 -10.75
CA ASN A 39 -3.58 7.81 -11.91
C ASN A 39 -4.20 6.49 -12.40
N TYR A 40 -4.53 5.57 -11.48
CA TYR A 40 -5.32 4.40 -11.85
C TYR A 40 -6.75 4.84 -12.21
N PRO A 41 -7.34 4.31 -13.30
CA PRO A 41 -8.73 4.56 -13.60
C PRO A 41 -9.65 3.93 -12.55
N GLU A 42 -10.78 4.58 -12.25
CA GLU A 42 -11.72 4.20 -11.18
C GLU A 42 -12.16 2.72 -11.23
N TRP A 43 -12.32 2.16 -12.44
CA TRP A 43 -12.68 0.74 -12.59
C TRP A 43 -11.57 -0.21 -12.13
N ILE A 44 -10.29 0.17 -12.28
CA ILE A 44 -9.15 -0.60 -11.74
C ILE A 44 -9.08 -0.43 -10.22
N ILE A 45 -9.34 0.78 -9.70
CA ILE A 45 -9.36 1.04 -8.26
C ILE A 45 -10.39 0.15 -7.57
N LYS A 46 -11.63 0.13 -8.09
CA LYS A 46 -12.69 -0.75 -7.58
C LYS A 46 -12.28 -2.22 -7.62
N LYS A 47 -11.71 -2.67 -8.73
CA LYS A 47 -11.20 -4.04 -8.85
C LYS A 47 -10.15 -4.36 -7.78
N LYS A 48 -9.13 -3.51 -7.62
CA LYS A 48 -8.05 -3.68 -6.63
C LYS A 48 -8.56 -3.63 -5.18
N MET A 49 -9.57 -2.82 -4.89
CA MET A 49 -10.23 -2.77 -3.57
C MET A 49 -10.96 -4.09 -3.25
N SER A 50 -11.57 -4.72 -4.26
CA SER A 50 -12.33 -5.97 -4.10
C SER A 50 -11.48 -7.25 -4.16
N GLU A 51 -10.24 -7.19 -4.67
CA GLU A 51 -9.36 -8.37 -4.75
C GLU A 51 -8.98 -8.90 -3.36
N MET A 52 -9.09 -10.22 -3.14
CA MET A 52 -8.68 -10.84 -1.86
C MET A 52 -7.17 -10.73 -1.61
N LYS A 53 -6.36 -10.81 -2.67
CA LYS A 53 -4.91 -10.64 -2.61
C LYS A 53 -4.54 -9.28 -3.18
N LYS A 54 -4.17 -8.36 -2.30
CA LYS A 54 -3.74 -7.01 -2.66
C LYS A 54 -2.24 -6.92 -2.53
N SER A 55 -1.62 -6.16 -3.42
CA SER A 55 -0.20 -5.82 -3.30
C SER A 55 0.06 -4.43 -3.85
N ILE A 56 1.05 -3.77 -3.26
CA ILE A 56 1.55 -2.48 -3.70
C ILE A 56 3.08 -2.47 -3.60
N PHE A 57 3.76 -1.95 -4.62
CA PHE A 57 5.23 -1.99 -4.72
C PHE A 57 5.86 -3.38 -4.53
N GLY A 58 5.11 -4.44 -4.87
CA GLY A 58 5.56 -5.84 -4.69
C GLY A 58 5.48 -6.36 -3.24
N VAL A 59 4.82 -5.63 -2.34
CA VAL A 59 4.56 -6.03 -0.95
C VAL A 59 3.09 -6.42 -0.81
N PRO A 60 2.75 -7.57 -0.19
CA PRO A 60 1.38 -7.94 0.13
C PRO A 60 0.71 -6.92 1.04
N VAL A 61 -0.57 -6.61 0.80
CA VAL A 61 -1.32 -5.60 1.54
C VAL A 61 -2.49 -6.22 2.29
N GLU A 62 -2.61 -5.86 3.56
CA GLU A 62 -3.80 -6.08 4.38
C GLU A 62 -4.51 -4.76 4.62
N LEU A 63 -5.78 -4.65 4.24
CA LEU A 63 -6.57 -3.44 4.50
C LEU A 63 -7.20 -3.51 5.88
N THR A 64 -6.92 -2.54 6.73
CA THR A 64 -7.45 -2.47 8.10
C THR A 64 -7.68 -1.03 8.52
N GLU A 65 -8.77 -0.77 9.25
CA GLU A 65 -9.05 0.53 9.85
C GLU A 65 -8.27 0.76 11.16
N ALA A 66 -7.54 -0.25 11.64
CA ALA A 66 -6.74 -0.17 12.87
C ALA A 66 -5.52 0.76 12.74
N VAL A 67 -5.14 1.14 11.52
CA VAL A 67 -4.02 2.06 11.24
C VAL A 67 -4.57 3.31 10.56
N GLU A 68 -3.98 4.47 10.88
CA GLU A 68 -4.39 5.75 10.28
C GLU A 68 -3.98 5.84 8.81
N LYS A 69 -2.73 5.46 8.49
CA LYS A 69 -2.19 5.44 7.12
C LYS A 69 -1.66 4.06 6.73
N PHE A 70 -0.55 3.66 7.34
CA PHE A 70 0.09 2.38 7.08
C PHE A 70 0.98 1.90 8.24
N GLU A 71 1.25 0.60 8.29
CA GLU A 71 2.21 -0.05 9.19
C GLU A 71 2.94 -1.19 8.44
N LEU A 72 4.25 -1.29 8.63
CA LEU A 72 5.16 -2.25 7.98
C LEU A 72 5.44 -3.48 8.85
#